data_AF-A0A2P6MLI2-F1
#
_entry.id   AF-A0A2P6MLI2-F1
#
_cell.length_a   1.000
_cell.length_b   1.000
_cell.length_c   1.000
_cell.angle_alpha   90.00
_cell.angle_beta   90.00
_cell.angle_gamma   90.00
#
_symmetry.space_group_name_H-M   'P 1'
#
loop_
_entity.id
_entity.type
_entity.pdbx_description
1 polymer ?
#
loop_
_entity_poly.entity_id
_entity_poly.type
_entity_poly.pdbx_seq_one_letter_code
_entity_poly.pdbx_strand_id
1 'polypeptide(L)' 'MEDFTVYPANFAGKTVEEMAVAEKAVVVKFTDGTYLDVYVNAAGELKTSTNTLDDTGEGQS' A
#
# COMPACT_ATOMS: atom_id res chain seq x y z
N MET A 1 19.78 15.27 -2.71
CA MET A 1 18.98 14.03 -2.69
C MET A 1 18.10 14.18 -1.47
N GLU A 2 16.81 14.51 -1.65
CA GLU A 2 15.92 14.70 -0.51
C GLU A 2 15.50 13.31 0.00
N ASP A 3 15.79 13.05 1.27
CA ASP A 3 15.37 11.83 1.97
C ASP A 3 13.85 11.84 2.12
N PHE A 4 13.13 11.28 1.15
CA PHE A 4 11.70 10.98 1.28
C PHE A 4 11.51 9.78 2.21
N THR A 5 11.61 10.03 3.50
CA THR A 5 11.29 9.03 4.52
C THR A 5 9.78 9.04 4.75
N VAL A 6 9.03 8.41 3.85
CA VAL A 6 7.59 8.16 4.04
C VAL A 6 7.46 6.87 4.85
N TYR A 7 7.54 6.97 6.17
CA TYR A 7 6.95 5.98 7.05
C TYR A 7 5.58 6.50 7.45
N PRO A 8 4.47 5.92 6.94
CA PRO A 8 3.19 6.17 7.56
C PRO A 8 3.29 5.52 8.95
N ALA A 9 3.26 6.33 10.01
CA ALA A 9 3.37 5.85 11.40
C ALA A 9 2.40 4.70 11.70
N ASN A 10 1.31 4.64 10.92
CA ASN A 10 0.28 3.62 10.93
C ASN A 10 0.75 2.20 10.56
N PHE A 11 1.95 2.02 10.00
CA PHE A 11 2.51 0.69 9.69
C PHE A 11 3.59 0.22 10.66
N ALA A 12 3.97 1.05 11.64
CA ALA A 12 4.96 0.66 12.64
C ALA A 12 4.49 -0.58 13.41
N GLY A 13 5.32 -1.63 13.44
CA GLY A 13 5.00 -2.89 14.12
C GLY A 13 4.08 -3.84 13.35
N LYS A 14 3.65 -3.49 12.12
CA LYS A 14 2.91 -4.43 11.27
C LYS A 14 3.85 -5.43 10.61
N THR A 15 3.38 -6.66 10.47
CA THR A 15 4.13 -7.75 9.81
C THR A 15 3.68 -7.87 8.37
N VAL A 16 4.62 -7.94 7.44
CA VAL A 16 4.33 -8.19 6.02
C VAL A 16 3.97 -9.67 5.84
N GLU A 17 2.86 -9.93 5.18
CA GLU A 17 2.41 -11.27 4.80
C GLU A 17 2.83 -11.60 3.36
N GLU A 18 2.61 -10.68 2.43
CA GLU A 18 2.87 -10.87 1.00
C GLU A 18 3.25 -9.55 0.32
N MET A 19 4.00 -9.63 -0.77
CA MET A 19 4.31 -8.49 -1.63
C MET A 19 4.18 -8.86 -3.11
N ALA A 20 3.48 -8.04 -3.87
CA ALA A 20 3.37 -8.14 -5.33
C ALA A 20 4.06 -6.94 -5.98
N VAL A 21 4.84 -7.21 -7.04
CA VAL A 21 5.57 -6.20 -7.79
C VAL A 21 5.07 -6.16 -9.23
N ALA A 22 4.70 -4.98 -9.69
CA ALA A 22 4.32 -4.68 -11.06
C ALA A 22 5.27 -3.62 -11.64
N GLU A 23 5.18 -3.37 -12.94
CA GLU A 23 6.09 -2.45 -13.66
C GLU A 23 6.16 -1.05 -13.05
N LYS A 24 5.04 -0.53 -12.52
CA LYS A 24 4.94 0.83 -11.95
C LYS A 24 4.28 0.88 -10.57
N ALA A 25 4.18 -0.27 -9.90
CA ALA A 25 3.53 -0.37 -8.61
C ALA A 25 4.10 -1.51 -7.76
N VAL A 26 4.06 -1.34 -6.45
CA VAL A 26 4.29 -2.38 -5.45
C VAL A 26 3.09 -2.39 -4.52
N VAL A 27 2.55 -3.58 -4.25
CA VAL A 27 1.48 -3.77 -3.27
C VAL A 27 2.01 -4.65 -2.15
N VAL A 28 1.84 -4.19 -0.91
CA VAL A 28 2.26 -4.90 0.31
C VAL A 28 1.02 -5.27 1.10
N LYS A 29 0.82 -6.57 1.34
CA LYS A 29 -0.21 -7.09 2.24
C LYS A 29 0.40 -7.32 3.62
N PHE A 30 -0.23 -6.80 4.65
CA PHE A 30 0.13 -7.05 6.04
C PHE A 30 -0.75 -8.16 6.63
N THR A 31 -0.26 -8.80 7.69
CA THR A 31 -0.94 -9.93 8.36
C THR A 31 -2.28 -9.56 9.01
N ASP A 32 -2.55 -8.26 9.19
CA ASP A 32 -3.81 -7.75 9.74
C ASP A 32 -4.85 -7.42 8.65
N GLY A 33 -4.58 -7.79 7.38
CA GLY A 33 -5.46 -7.51 6.25
C GLY A 33 -5.32 -6.09 5.68
N THR A 34 -4.39 -5.28 6.18
CA THR A 34 -4.07 -3.98 5.57
C THR A 34 -3.28 -4.16 4.29
N TYR A 35 -3.55 -3.30 3.30
CA TYR A 35 -2.78 -3.18 2.08
C TYR A 35 -2.14 -1.80 1.99
N LEU A 36 -0.88 -1.76 1.53
CA LEU A 36 -0.16 -0.55 1.14
C LEU A 36 0.18 -0.65 -0.34
N ASP A 37 -0.35 0.27 -1.14
CA ASP A 37 0.05 0.44 -2.53
C ASP A 37 1.06 1.57 -2.62
N VAL A 38 2.14 1.33 -3.34
CA VAL A 38 3.13 2.33 -3.73
C VAL A 38 3.19 2.33 -5.24
N TYR A 39 2.79 3.43 -5.88
CA TYR A 39 2.65 3.46 -7.34
C TYR A 39 2.99 4.82 -7.92
N VAL A 40 3.29 4.84 -9.22
CA VAL A 40 3.47 6.09 -9.98
C VAL A 40 2.16 6.44 -10.68
N ASN A 41 1.62 7.62 -10.40
CA ASN A 41 0.37 8.07 -11.05
C ASN A 41 0.61 8.50 -12.51
N ALA A 42 -0.47 8.87 -13.22
CA ALA A 42 -0.39 9.29 -14.62
C ALA A 42 0.46 10.58 -14.84
N ALA A 43 0.63 11.40 -13.79
CA ALA A 43 1.49 12.58 -13.83
C ALA A 43 2.97 12.26 -13.59
N GLY A 44 3.33 10.99 -13.39
CA GLY A 44 4.71 10.57 -13.10
C GLY A 44 5.11 10.77 -11.63
N GLU A 45 4.16 11.03 -10.74
CA GLU A 45 4.42 11.27 -9.32
C GLU A 45 4.32 9.99 -8.52
N LEU A 46 5.23 9.79 -7.56
CA LEU A 46 5.13 8.72 -6.58
C LEU A 46 3.97 9.00 -5.61
N LYS A 47 3.07 8.03 -5.47
CA LYS A 47 1.92 8.08 -4.55
C LYS A 47 1.88 6.82 -3.69
N THR A 48 1.21 6.93 -2.55
CA THR A 48 0.93 5.81 -1.66
C THR A 48 -0.54 5.81 -1.28
N SER A 49 -1.18 4.64 -1.26
CA SER A 49 -2.53 4.45 -0.70
C SER A 49 -2.56 3.35 0.34
N THR A 50 -3.50 3.43 1.27
CA THR A 50 -3.72 2.40 2.28
C THR A 50 -5.18 2.02 2.26
N ASN A 51 -5.45 0.72 2.19
CA ASN A 51 -6.80 0.19 2.24
C ASN A 51 -6.86 -1.00 3.19
N THR A 52 -8.01 -1.19 3.84
CA THR A 52 -8.35 -2.40 4.58
C THR A 52 -9.51 -3.04 3.85
N LEU A 53 -9.33 -4.28 3.41
CA LEU A 53 -10.49 -5.06 2.97
C LEU A 53 -11.26 -5.42 4.24
N ASP A 54 -12.31 -4.65 4.55
CA ASP A 54 -13.33 -5.11 5.47
C ASP A 54 -13.96 -6.37 4.86
N ASP A 55 -13.90 -7.49 5.57
CA ASP A 55 -14.45 -8.79 5.16
C ASP A 55 -15.99 -8.80 5.12
N THR A 56 -16.62 -7.62 5.12
CA THR A 56 -18.04 -7.45 4.78
C THR A 56 -18.12 -7.34 3.26
N GLY A 57 -18.31 -8.47 2.58
CA GLY A 57 -18.38 -8.58 1.12
C GLY A 57 -19.52 -7.80 0.44
N GLU A 58 -19.49 -6.48 0.50
CA GLU A 58 -20.36 -5.57 -0.26
C GLU A 58 -19.50 -4.41 -0.77
N GLY A 59 -19.11 -4.45 -2.05
CA GLY A 59 -18.43 -3.29 -2.62
C GLY A 59 -17.73 -3.48 -3.95
N GLN A 60 -18.38 -4.08 -4.96
CA GLN A 60 -18.24 -3.63 -6.36
C GLN A 60 -19.57 -3.85 -7.09
N SER A 61 -20.35 -2.77 -7.22
CA SER A 61 -21.38 -2.58 -8.26
C SER A 61 -21.30 -1.14 -8.73
#